data_AF-A0A7V2G4Z2-F1
#
_entry.id   AF-A0A7V2G4Z2-F1
#
_cell.length_a   1.000
_cell.length_b   1.000
_cell.length_c   1.000
_cell.angle_alpha   90.00
_cell.angle_beta   90.00
_cell.angle_gamma   90.00
#
_symmetry.space_group_name_H-M   'P 1'
#
loop_
_entity.id
_entity.type
_entity.pdbx_description
1 polymer ?
#
loop_
_entity_poly.entity_id
_entity_poly.type
_entity_poly.pdbx_seq_one_letter_code
_entity_poly.pdbx_strand_id
1 'polypeptide(L)'
;MNAESSHSSRQNDARTIGLLMLAAACIGFAQPAAADADLAHTHDSTARSMDAMAAAYGAPLDEIRLKKRTFAPVASKAAGISTYTASEPRHLLLQLEPGQADATVARLKAAGIEVLEWVPANAVSARIPAGIDPLGIEGVRWAGRLQPPDKVSPLVSGEPAAREVVVDYFPGQDAAAMAAAVEAVGGKVAVLQKLPPHSLLVEADEAALGHIAELDGVSYIFPAGKGLGASTHRCPGPLTEAGPMAFYVLRGEGWDGQGANPISLTYRFDASVAGVSGVSQTNQRNAILSGLTTWSNYAAITWTSTASTGLSRSLEIYWGAASGFPFDGSSGTLAYCFFPSPPNPEPLAGNMHFDTAENWTIGNSGIDIYSVALHEAGHGLGLSHSDDPNAVMYPYYQYTTGLRSDDIA
;
A
#
# COMPACT_ATOMS: atom_id res chain seq x y z
N MET A 1 -27.18 -39.35 -34.84
CA MET A 1 -27.22 -40.78 -34.48
C MET A 1 -26.11 -41.49 -35.24
N ASN A 2 -25.48 -42.50 -34.61
CA ASN A 2 -24.33 -43.32 -35.04
C ASN A 2 -23.00 -42.79 -34.46
N ALA A 3 -22.49 -43.31 -33.34
CA ALA A 3 -22.05 -44.67 -32.98
C ALA A 3 -20.57 -44.91 -33.34
N GLU A 4 -19.79 -45.11 -32.27
CA GLU A 4 -18.43 -45.63 -32.25
C GLU A 4 -18.34 -47.04 -32.86
N SER A 5 -17.20 -47.37 -33.44
CA SER A 5 -16.67 -48.74 -33.38
C SER A 5 -15.15 -48.75 -33.50
N SER A 6 -14.56 -49.82 -32.97
CA SER A 6 -13.25 -49.92 -32.36
C SER A 6 -12.41 -51.04 -33.01
N HIS A 7 -11.22 -51.28 -32.44
CA HIS A 7 -10.32 -52.47 -32.59
C HIS A 7 -9.36 -52.46 -33.80
N SER A 8 -8.03 -52.45 -33.64
CA SER A 8 -7.07 -53.38 -32.99
C SER A 8 -6.57 -54.52 -33.89
N SER A 9 -5.26 -54.53 -34.22
CA SER A 9 -4.33 -55.69 -34.19
C SER A 9 -2.96 -55.21 -34.73
N ARG A 10 -1.81 -55.35 -34.01
CA ARG A 10 -0.96 -56.55 -33.81
C ARG A 10 -0.58 -57.19 -35.17
N GLN A 11 0.68 -57.45 -35.54
CA GLN A 11 1.78 -58.07 -34.78
C GLN A 11 3.04 -58.18 -35.68
N ASN A 12 4.24 -58.26 -35.06
CA ASN A 12 5.42 -59.11 -35.40
C ASN A 12 6.23 -58.82 -36.69
N ASP A 13 7.55 -59.03 -36.84
CA ASP A 13 8.65 -59.67 -36.10
C ASP A 13 9.99 -59.11 -36.70
N ALA A 14 10.98 -58.67 -35.92
CA ALA A 14 12.20 -59.37 -35.47
C ALA A 14 13.41 -59.49 -36.46
N ARG A 15 14.59 -59.01 -35.97
CA ARG A 15 16.00 -59.48 -36.19
C ARG A 15 16.68 -59.10 -37.55
N THR A 16 17.95 -58.68 -37.69
CA THR A 16 19.19 -58.89 -36.90
C THR A 16 20.43 -58.18 -37.55
N ILE A 17 21.38 -57.72 -36.71
CA ILE A 17 22.87 -57.52 -36.87
C ILE A 17 23.46 -56.34 -37.70
N GLY A 18 24.43 -55.61 -37.08
CA GLY A 18 25.48 -54.89 -37.83
C GLY A 18 26.25 -53.76 -37.12
N LEU A 19 27.10 -54.12 -36.16
CA LEU A 19 28.07 -53.33 -35.37
C LEU A 19 28.96 -52.30 -36.14
N LEU A 20 29.19 -51.08 -35.61
CA LEU A 20 30.52 -50.45 -35.55
C LEU A 20 30.59 -49.30 -34.53
N MET A 21 31.55 -49.40 -33.61
CA MET A 21 31.95 -48.37 -32.65
C MET A 21 32.81 -47.29 -33.32
N LEU A 22 32.65 -46.03 -32.90
CA LEU A 22 33.81 -45.16 -32.64
C LEU A 22 33.47 -44.14 -31.56
N ALA A 23 34.23 -44.21 -30.47
CA ALA A 23 34.27 -43.20 -29.42
C ALA A 23 35.23 -42.08 -29.81
N ALA A 24 34.85 -40.82 -29.57
CA ALA A 24 35.78 -39.71 -29.41
C ALA A 24 35.24 -38.78 -28.32
N ALA A 25 36.06 -38.58 -27.29
CA ALA A 25 35.79 -37.78 -26.13
C ALA A 25 36.21 -36.31 -26.34
N CYS A 26 35.62 -35.45 -25.51
CA CYS A 26 36.06 -34.11 -25.10
C CYS A 26 35.97 -32.98 -26.14
N ILE A 27 35.14 -31.97 -25.85
CA ILE A 27 35.55 -30.66 -25.33
C ILE A 27 34.27 -29.91 -24.93
N GLY A 28 34.23 -29.45 -23.68
CA GLY A 28 33.14 -28.64 -23.18
C GLY A 28 33.10 -27.27 -23.83
N PHE A 29 31.90 -26.83 -24.18
CA PHE A 29 31.55 -25.42 -24.18
C PHE A 29 30.15 -25.31 -23.58
N ALA A 30 30.10 -24.88 -22.34
CA ALA A 30 28.91 -24.34 -21.73
C ALA A 30 28.42 -23.18 -22.61
N GLN A 31 27.20 -23.28 -23.13
CA GLN A 31 26.56 -22.14 -23.77
C GLN A 31 26.26 -21.08 -22.69
N PRO A 32 26.53 -19.80 -22.96
CA PRO A 32 26.38 -18.76 -21.96
C PRO A 32 24.90 -18.57 -21.65
N ALA A 33 24.61 -18.49 -20.35
CA ALA A 33 23.38 -17.90 -19.85
C ALA A 33 23.19 -16.56 -20.57
N ALA A 34 22.02 -16.38 -21.19
CA ALA A 34 21.62 -15.09 -21.70
C ALA A 34 21.70 -14.13 -20.53
N ALA A 35 22.62 -13.18 -20.63
CA ALA A 35 22.79 -12.14 -19.64
C ALA A 35 21.45 -11.43 -19.48
N ASP A 36 20.87 -11.53 -18.28
CA ASP A 36 19.96 -10.53 -17.77
C ASP A 36 20.64 -9.19 -18.03
N ALA A 37 20.04 -8.38 -18.90
CA ALA A 37 20.30 -6.96 -18.91
C ALA A 37 19.65 -6.42 -17.65
N ASP A 38 20.37 -6.64 -16.55
CA ASP A 38 20.24 -5.96 -15.28
C ASP A 38 20.23 -4.47 -15.60
N LEU A 39 19.04 -3.87 -15.65
CA LEU A 39 18.88 -2.46 -15.35
C LEU A 39 19.20 -2.35 -13.86
N ALA A 40 20.49 -2.46 -13.56
CA ALA A 40 21.08 -1.91 -12.38
C ALA A 40 20.71 -0.43 -12.41
N HIS A 41 19.59 -0.11 -11.78
CA HIS A 41 19.46 1.14 -11.09
C HIS A 41 20.62 1.15 -10.11
N THR A 42 21.76 1.68 -10.57
CA THR A 42 22.77 2.20 -9.69
C THR A 42 21.99 2.97 -8.62
N HIS A 43 22.19 2.61 -7.36
CA HIS A 43 21.86 3.48 -6.24
C HIS A 43 22.63 4.78 -6.45
N ASP A 44 22.15 5.63 -7.35
CA ASP A 44 22.50 7.02 -7.40
C ASP A 44 21.84 7.61 -6.17
N SER A 45 22.67 8.19 -5.31
CA SER A 45 22.33 8.83 -4.06
C SER A 45 21.54 10.14 -4.28
N THR A 46 20.65 10.15 -5.28
CA THR A 46 19.77 11.25 -5.67
C THR A 46 18.32 10.98 -5.30
N ALA A 47 18.03 10.04 -4.40
CA ALA A 47 16.84 10.16 -3.56
C ALA A 47 16.87 11.58 -3.00
N ARG A 48 16.01 12.46 -3.54
CA ARG A 48 15.99 13.85 -3.12
C ARG A 48 15.62 13.82 -1.65
N SER A 49 16.48 14.41 -0.82
CA SER A 49 16.28 14.30 0.62
C SER A 49 14.90 14.81 1.02
N MET A 50 14.39 14.32 2.15
CA MET A 50 13.14 14.80 2.77
C MET A 50 13.07 16.33 2.89
N ASP A 51 14.20 17.01 2.79
CA ASP A 51 14.42 18.45 2.82
C ASP A 51 13.94 19.13 1.53
N ALA A 52 14.26 18.52 0.38
CA ALA A 52 13.78 18.95 -0.92
C ALA A 52 12.27 18.70 -1.04
N MET A 53 11.75 17.66 -0.38
CA MET A 53 10.33 17.31 -0.31
C MET A 53 9.54 18.32 0.55
N ALA A 54 10.13 18.79 1.66
CA ALA A 54 9.55 19.77 2.56
C ALA A 54 9.47 21.19 1.95
N ALA A 55 10.53 21.63 1.26
CA ALA A 55 10.59 22.98 0.67
C ALA A 55 9.56 23.25 -0.43
N ALA A 56 9.02 22.21 -1.07
CA ALA A 56 8.02 22.32 -2.15
C ALA A 56 6.58 22.55 -1.65
N TYR A 57 6.31 22.38 -0.35
CA TYR A 57 4.95 22.09 0.14
C TYR A 57 4.03 23.30 0.29
N GLY A 58 4.52 24.53 0.52
CA GLY A 58 3.66 25.72 0.68
C GLY A 58 2.64 25.69 1.84
N ALA A 59 2.33 24.51 2.40
CA ALA A 59 1.55 24.29 3.60
C ALA A 59 2.46 24.14 4.83
N PRO A 60 1.93 24.41 6.02
CA PRO A 60 2.72 24.42 7.24
C PRO A 60 3.25 22.99 7.51
N LEU A 61 4.57 22.78 7.39
CA LEU A 61 5.27 21.51 7.68
C LEU A 61 5.27 21.14 9.16
N ASP A 62 4.60 21.94 9.98
CA ASP A 62 4.47 21.80 11.41
C ASP A 62 3.13 21.19 11.83
N GLU A 63 2.17 20.96 10.93
CA GLU A 63 0.86 20.39 11.29
C GLU A 63 0.70 18.90 10.93
N ILE A 64 0.52 18.06 11.94
CA ILE A 64 0.09 16.66 11.75
C ILE A 64 -1.42 16.64 11.52
N ARG A 65 -1.85 16.02 10.41
CA ARG A 65 -3.26 15.96 9.97
C ARG A 65 -3.77 14.52 9.97
N LEU A 66 -4.50 14.18 11.02
CA LEU A 66 -5.19 12.91 11.17
C LEU A 66 -6.66 13.06 10.77
N LYS A 67 -7.35 11.97 10.47
CA LYS A 67 -8.77 11.98 10.06
C LYS A 67 -9.69 12.70 11.06
N LYS A 68 -9.41 12.59 12.36
CA LYS A 68 -10.16 13.23 13.45
C LYS A 68 -9.64 14.59 13.89
N ARG A 69 -8.37 14.88 13.61
CA ARG A 69 -7.68 16.01 14.25
C ARG A 69 -6.49 16.51 13.45
N THR A 70 -6.40 17.82 13.33
CA THR A 70 -5.18 18.53 12.93
C THR A 70 -4.57 19.22 14.14
N PHE A 71 -3.26 19.11 14.32
CA PHE A 71 -2.56 19.79 15.40
C PHE A 71 -1.11 20.09 15.02
N ALA A 72 -0.58 21.21 15.52
CA ALA A 72 0.83 21.57 15.38
C ALA A 72 1.61 21.12 16.63
N PRO A 73 2.51 20.13 16.54
CA PRO A 73 3.31 19.72 17.68
C PRO A 73 4.26 20.84 18.13
N VAL A 74 4.32 21.07 19.44
CA VAL A 74 5.28 22.01 20.01
C VAL A 74 6.64 21.32 20.08
N ALA A 75 7.65 21.91 19.45
CA ALA A 75 9.00 21.36 19.39
C ALA A 75 9.59 21.08 20.78
N SER A 76 10.44 20.05 20.85
CA SER A 76 11.09 19.54 22.06
C SER A 76 10.12 19.12 23.18
N LYS A 77 8.88 18.77 22.83
CA LYS A 77 7.90 18.24 23.80
C LYS A 77 7.58 16.78 23.53
N ALA A 78 7.34 16.06 24.62
CA ALA A 78 6.64 14.79 24.64
C ALA A 78 5.17 15.05 24.97
N ALA A 79 4.22 14.46 24.23
CA ALA A 79 2.79 14.62 24.49
C ALA A 79 2.10 13.27 24.73
N GLY A 80 1.49 13.11 25.91
CA GLY A 80 0.76 11.89 26.24
C GLY A 80 1.64 10.64 26.39
N ILE A 81 2.95 10.81 26.59
CA ILE A 81 3.90 9.69 26.77
C ILE A 81 4.04 9.31 28.25
N SER A 82 3.63 10.18 29.19
CA SER A 82 3.71 9.92 30.64
C SER A 82 2.88 8.72 31.12
N THR A 83 1.93 8.25 30.30
CA THR A 83 1.15 7.04 30.56
C THR A 83 1.91 5.76 30.20
N TYR A 84 2.98 5.84 29.41
CA TYR A 84 3.84 4.70 29.12
C TYR A 84 4.90 4.54 30.19
N THR A 85 5.13 3.30 30.59
CA THR A 85 6.31 2.95 31.38
C THR A 85 7.50 2.79 30.43
N ALA A 86 8.70 3.23 30.82
CA ALA A 86 9.89 3.05 30.00
C ALA A 86 10.29 1.57 29.84
N SER A 87 9.63 0.64 30.55
CA SER A 87 9.93 -0.79 30.57
C SER A 87 9.32 -1.60 29.42
N GLU A 88 8.42 -1.02 28.63
CA GLU A 88 7.76 -1.74 27.52
C GLU A 88 7.95 -1.01 26.18
N PRO A 89 7.98 -1.76 25.06
CA PRO A 89 7.88 -1.16 23.73
C PRO A 89 6.57 -0.40 23.57
N ARG A 90 6.58 0.68 22.78
CA ARG A 90 5.41 1.55 22.58
C ARG A 90 5.34 2.12 21.17
N HIS A 91 4.13 2.35 20.66
CA HIS A 91 3.91 2.97 19.36
C HIS A 91 3.68 4.46 19.50
N LEU A 92 4.53 5.27 18.86
CA LEU A 92 4.46 6.72 18.93
C LEU A 92 4.42 7.34 17.53
N LEU A 93 3.84 8.53 17.44
CA LEU A 93 4.07 9.47 16.36
C LEU A 93 5.34 10.26 16.67
N LEU A 94 6.25 10.35 15.70
CA LEU A 94 7.45 11.17 15.77
C LEU A 94 7.38 12.23 14.67
N GLN A 95 7.53 13.51 15.04
CA GLN A 95 7.78 14.57 14.07
C GLN A 95 9.28 14.78 13.96
N LEU A 96 9.76 14.92 12.73
CA LEU A 96 11.16 15.05 12.38
C LEU A 96 11.46 16.50 11.98
N GLU A 97 12.69 16.95 12.20
CA GLU A 97 13.11 18.28 11.75
C GLU A 97 13.01 18.38 10.22
N PRO A 98 12.29 19.39 9.69
CA PRO A 98 12.35 19.69 8.27
C PRO A 98 13.79 19.96 7.89
N GLY A 99 14.27 19.39 6.79
CA GLY A 99 15.67 19.57 6.43
C GLY A 99 16.62 18.51 6.99
N GLN A 100 16.13 17.50 7.72
CA GLN A 100 16.98 16.42 8.23
C GLN A 100 16.36 15.03 8.19
N ALA A 101 15.17 14.87 7.64
CA ALA A 101 14.35 13.74 8.06
C ALA A 101 14.90 12.37 7.59
N ASP A 102 15.62 12.26 6.47
CA ASP A 102 16.24 10.99 6.04
C ASP A 102 17.35 10.58 6.99
N ALA A 103 18.19 11.56 7.35
CA ALA A 103 19.25 11.37 8.33
C ALA A 103 18.65 10.99 9.69
N THR A 104 17.52 11.60 10.07
CA THR A 104 16.80 11.23 11.29
C THR A 104 16.25 9.81 11.22
N VAL A 105 15.62 9.39 10.12
CA VAL A 105 15.13 8.02 9.92
C VAL A 105 16.28 7.01 10.00
N ALA A 106 17.43 7.31 9.40
CA ALA A 106 18.62 6.47 9.52
C ALA A 106 19.11 6.35 10.97
N ARG A 107 19.11 7.45 11.74
CA ARG A 107 19.47 7.46 13.17
C ARG A 107 18.47 6.70 14.03
N LEU A 108 17.16 6.82 13.75
CA LEU A 108 16.10 6.05 14.41
C LEU A 108 16.36 4.55 14.24
N LYS A 109 16.59 4.11 12.99
CA LYS A 109 16.92 2.71 12.68
C LYS A 109 18.21 2.26 13.39
N ALA A 110 19.25 3.09 13.39
CA ALA A 110 20.51 2.80 14.09
C ALA A 110 20.35 2.69 15.62
N ALA A 111 19.37 3.39 16.20
CA ALA A 111 19.00 3.27 17.60
C ALA A 111 18.09 2.06 17.89
N GLY A 112 17.73 1.26 16.88
CA GLY A 112 16.81 0.14 17.01
C GLY A 112 15.33 0.53 17.07
N ILE A 113 14.99 1.79 16.76
CA ILE A 113 13.61 2.22 16.57
C ILE A 113 13.12 1.76 15.20
N GLU A 114 11.99 1.08 15.19
CA GLU A 114 11.34 0.59 13.97
C GLU A 114 10.38 1.67 13.46
N VAL A 115 10.66 2.21 12.27
CA VAL A 115 9.76 3.14 11.57
C VAL A 115 8.73 2.30 10.80
N LEU A 116 7.45 2.56 11.03
CA LEU A 116 6.35 1.71 10.57
C LEU A 116 5.64 2.30 9.35
N GLU A 117 5.15 3.54 9.48
CA GLU A 117 4.33 4.17 8.44
C GLU A 117 4.68 5.65 8.33
N TRP A 118 4.49 6.19 7.12
CA TRP A 118 4.62 7.62 6.86
C TRP A 118 3.40 8.39 7.39
N VAL A 119 3.65 9.56 7.97
CA VAL A 119 2.63 10.53 8.37
C VAL A 119 3.01 11.89 7.77
N PRO A 120 2.12 12.58 7.04
CA PRO A 120 2.44 13.89 6.45
C PRO A 120 2.99 14.92 7.46
N ALA A 121 3.62 15.98 6.94
CA ALA A 121 4.34 17.01 7.71
C ALA A 121 5.58 16.48 8.45
N ASN A 122 6.42 15.73 7.71
CA ASN A 122 7.68 15.16 8.18
C ASN A 122 7.52 14.31 9.45
N ALA A 123 6.49 13.48 9.50
CA ALA A 123 6.22 12.63 10.64
C ALA A 123 6.19 11.15 10.26
N VAL A 124 6.38 10.30 11.26
CA VAL A 124 6.29 8.84 11.10
C VAL A 124 5.59 8.24 12.31
N SER A 125 4.92 7.10 12.12
CA SER A 125 4.64 6.20 13.23
C SER A 125 5.82 5.27 13.43
N ALA A 126 6.15 5.00 14.69
CA ALA A 126 7.30 4.18 15.03
C ALA A 126 7.06 3.34 16.28
N ARG A 127 7.59 2.13 16.28
CA ARG A 127 7.68 1.27 17.46
C ARG A 127 9.00 1.56 18.18
N ILE A 128 8.89 2.13 19.37
CA ILE A 128 10.02 2.50 20.22
C ILE A 128 10.29 1.34 21.19
N PRO A 129 11.48 0.75 21.19
CA PRO A 129 11.87 -0.23 22.19
C PRO A 129 11.83 0.31 23.62
N ALA A 130 11.75 -0.59 24.59
CA ALA A 130 11.88 -0.26 26.00
C ALA A 130 13.21 0.47 26.28
N GLY A 131 13.18 1.46 27.17
CA GLY A 131 14.35 2.21 27.63
C GLY A 131 14.87 3.29 26.68
N ILE A 132 14.33 3.41 25.46
CA ILE A 132 14.77 4.43 24.50
C ILE A 132 13.91 5.68 24.63
N ASP A 133 14.56 6.85 24.73
CA ASP A 133 13.93 8.15 24.59
C ASP A 133 14.08 8.65 23.14
N PRO A 134 12.98 8.71 22.35
CA PRO A 134 13.07 9.14 20.96
C PRO A 134 13.46 10.62 20.83
N LEU A 135 13.21 11.47 21.83
CA LEU A 135 13.63 12.88 21.80
C LEU A 135 15.15 13.04 21.98
N GLY A 136 15.84 11.99 22.45
CA GLY A 136 17.31 11.94 22.49
C GLY A 136 17.95 11.70 21.13
N ILE A 137 17.18 11.37 20.09
CA ILE A 137 17.68 11.13 18.74
C ILE A 137 17.73 12.46 17.98
N GLU A 138 18.92 12.84 17.51
CA GLU A 138 19.14 14.06 16.74
C GLU A 138 18.22 14.12 15.51
N GLY A 139 17.45 15.22 15.42
CA GLY A 139 16.50 15.47 14.34
C GLY A 139 15.07 15.01 14.64
N VAL A 140 14.82 14.37 15.79
CA VAL A 140 13.44 14.18 16.30
C VAL A 140 13.04 15.44 17.07
N ARG A 141 12.04 16.16 16.57
CA ARG A 141 11.58 17.42 17.18
C ARG A 141 10.41 17.24 18.13
N TRP A 142 9.62 16.18 17.96
CA TRP A 142 8.48 15.88 18.82
C TRP A 142 8.18 14.39 18.82
N ALA A 143 7.66 13.90 19.95
CA ALA A 143 7.15 12.55 20.08
C ALA A 143 5.81 12.57 20.84
N GLY A 144 4.84 11.78 20.40
CA GLY A 144 3.58 11.68 21.12
C GLY A 144 2.81 10.39 20.86
N ARG A 145 1.92 10.07 21.79
CA ARG A 145 0.98 8.95 21.64
C ARG A 145 -0.05 9.28 20.56
N LEU A 146 -0.33 8.31 19.68
CA LEU A 146 -1.54 8.36 18.84
C LEU A 146 -2.75 8.25 19.77
N GLN A 147 -3.52 9.33 19.92
CA GLN A 147 -4.55 9.37 20.94
C GLN A 147 -5.73 8.45 20.57
N PRO A 148 -6.36 7.78 21.53
CA PRO A 148 -7.48 6.87 21.27
C PRO A 148 -8.58 7.47 20.37
N PRO A 149 -9.02 8.73 20.54
CA PRO A 149 -10.00 9.33 19.63
C PRO A 149 -9.54 9.42 18.17
N ASP A 150 -8.22 9.56 17.93
CA ASP A 150 -7.62 9.61 16.59
C ASP A 150 -7.56 8.22 15.94
N LYS A 151 -7.69 7.14 16.73
CA LYS A 151 -7.70 5.75 16.25
C LYS A 151 -9.08 5.26 15.81
N VAL A 152 -10.13 6.02 16.05
CA VAL A 152 -11.51 5.59 15.76
C VAL A 152 -12.08 6.43 14.64
N SER A 153 -12.57 5.79 13.60
CA SER A 153 -13.26 6.45 12.49
C SER A 153 -14.44 7.30 12.98
N PRO A 154 -14.64 8.51 12.43
CA PRO A 154 -15.85 9.30 12.66
C PRO A 154 -17.13 8.53 12.31
N LEU A 155 -17.09 7.62 11.33
CA LEU A 155 -18.25 6.85 10.87
C LEU A 155 -18.75 5.81 11.88
N VAL A 156 -17.95 5.49 12.90
CA VAL A 156 -18.34 4.58 13.99
C VAL A 156 -18.29 5.25 15.36
N SER A 157 -18.09 6.57 15.42
CA SER A 157 -18.07 7.30 16.69
C SER A 157 -19.48 7.76 17.07
N GLY A 158 -19.85 7.75 18.35
CA GLY A 158 -21.11 8.33 18.85
C GLY A 158 -22.36 7.47 18.68
N GLU A 159 -22.23 6.26 18.13
CA GLU A 159 -23.32 5.31 17.99
C GLU A 159 -23.25 4.29 19.15
N PRO A 160 -24.31 4.10 19.97
CA PRO A 160 -24.22 3.21 21.13
C PRO A 160 -24.27 1.71 20.81
N ALA A 161 -24.93 1.33 19.71
CA ALA A 161 -25.21 -0.07 19.41
C ALA A 161 -23.97 -0.82 18.90
N ALA A 162 -23.86 -2.10 19.26
CA ALA A 162 -22.81 -2.98 18.74
C ALA A 162 -22.86 -3.07 17.21
N ARG A 163 -21.69 -3.09 16.57
CA ARG A 163 -21.54 -3.25 15.12
C ARG A 163 -20.23 -3.91 14.75
N GLU A 164 -20.17 -4.41 13.52
CA GLU A 164 -18.94 -4.93 12.94
C GLU A 164 -18.02 -3.79 12.49
N VAL A 165 -16.78 -3.86 12.94
CA VAL A 165 -15.68 -2.96 12.58
C VAL A 165 -14.46 -3.78 12.19
N VAL A 166 -13.57 -3.17 11.42
CA VAL A 166 -12.20 -3.66 11.24
C VAL A 166 -11.33 -2.93 12.25
N VAL A 167 -10.55 -3.69 13.01
CA VAL A 167 -9.50 -3.19 13.91
C VAL A 167 -8.16 -3.50 13.26
N ASP A 168 -7.53 -2.47 12.71
CA ASP A 168 -6.16 -2.52 12.26
C ASP A 168 -5.21 -2.33 13.45
N TYR A 169 -4.11 -3.07 13.42
CA TYR A 169 -3.05 -3.01 14.41
C TYR A 169 -1.70 -2.85 13.73
N PHE A 170 -0.72 -2.32 14.45
CA PHE A 170 0.61 -2.07 13.88
C PHE A 170 1.29 -3.38 13.42
N PRO A 171 2.14 -3.32 12.38
CA PRO A 171 2.96 -4.45 11.98
C PRO A 171 3.83 -5.00 13.13
N GLY A 172 4.19 -6.28 13.04
CA GLY A 172 5.03 -6.95 14.04
C GLY A 172 4.34 -7.35 15.35
N GLN A 173 3.05 -7.03 15.53
CA GLN A 173 2.24 -7.56 16.64
C GLN A 173 1.79 -9.01 16.36
N ASP A 174 1.72 -9.82 17.41
CA ASP A 174 1.14 -11.17 17.33
C ASP A 174 -0.38 -11.10 17.21
N ALA A 175 -0.93 -11.73 16.18
CA ALA A 175 -2.36 -11.66 15.88
C ALA A 175 -3.24 -12.28 16.98
N ALA A 176 -2.78 -13.39 17.59
CA ALA A 176 -3.54 -14.07 18.64
C ALA A 176 -3.53 -13.27 19.94
N ALA A 177 -2.38 -12.68 20.30
CA ALA A 177 -2.27 -11.78 21.43
C ALA A 177 -3.13 -10.52 21.24
N MET A 178 -3.14 -9.95 20.02
CA MET A 178 -3.99 -8.80 19.71
C MET A 178 -5.48 -9.14 19.80
N ALA A 179 -5.90 -10.29 19.26
CA ALA A 179 -7.27 -10.77 19.38
C ALA A 179 -7.68 -10.96 20.85
N ALA A 180 -6.84 -11.61 21.65
CA ALA A 180 -7.08 -11.79 23.08
C ALA A 180 -7.16 -10.44 23.84
N ALA A 181 -6.32 -9.47 23.49
CA ALA A 181 -6.35 -8.13 24.08
C ALA A 181 -7.64 -7.38 23.73
N VAL A 182 -8.11 -7.48 22.49
CA VAL A 182 -9.39 -6.91 22.04
C VAL A 182 -10.57 -7.57 22.78
N GLU A 183 -10.56 -8.90 22.93
CA GLU A 183 -11.60 -9.62 23.67
C GLU A 183 -11.63 -9.25 25.16
N ALA A 184 -10.45 -9.07 25.77
CA ALA A 184 -10.33 -8.70 27.18
C ALA A 184 -10.94 -7.33 27.50
N VAL A 185 -11.07 -6.44 26.52
CA VAL A 185 -11.65 -5.10 26.68
C VAL A 185 -13.07 -4.96 26.13
N GLY A 186 -13.71 -6.08 25.77
CA GLY A 186 -15.13 -6.13 25.42
C GLY A 186 -15.45 -6.22 23.93
N GLY A 187 -14.45 -6.26 23.04
CA GLY A 187 -14.66 -6.60 21.64
C GLY A 187 -14.98 -8.09 21.47
N LYS A 188 -15.70 -8.46 20.41
CA LYS A 188 -15.90 -9.87 20.03
C LYS A 188 -15.22 -10.11 18.69
N VAL A 189 -14.10 -10.83 18.70
CA VAL A 189 -13.37 -11.11 17.46
C VAL A 189 -14.11 -12.20 16.69
N ALA A 190 -14.44 -11.91 15.43
CA ALA A 190 -15.07 -12.90 14.57
C ALA A 190 -14.05 -13.99 14.20
N VAL A 191 -14.46 -15.25 14.34
CA VAL A 191 -13.64 -16.44 13.98
C VAL A 191 -13.45 -16.56 12.45
N LEU A 192 -14.15 -15.74 11.67
CA LEU A 192 -14.26 -15.90 10.23
C LEU A 192 -13.07 -15.28 9.46
N GLN A 193 -12.34 -16.19 8.79
CA GLN A 193 -11.91 -16.10 7.40
C GLN A 193 -10.90 -14.97 7.05
N LYS A 194 -9.62 -15.38 6.95
CA LYS A 194 -8.43 -14.69 6.40
C LYS A 194 -8.62 -13.20 6.00
N LEU A 195 -8.78 -12.31 6.98
CA LEU A 195 -8.34 -10.94 6.75
C LEU A 195 -6.82 -10.95 6.46
N PRO A 196 -6.31 -9.96 5.72
CA PRO A 196 -4.87 -9.78 5.57
C PRO A 196 -4.21 -9.64 6.94
N PRO A 197 -2.88 -9.87 7.02
CA PRO A 197 -2.13 -9.59 8.24
C PRO A 197 -2.44 -8.19 8.78
N HIS A 198 -2.40 -8.03 10.10
CA HIS A 198 -2.56 -6.74 10.76
C HIS A 198 -3.99 -6.18 10.85
N SER A 199 -5.00 -7.00 10.60
CA SER A 199 -6.42 -6.63 10.76
C SER A 199 -7.22 -7.71 11.51
N LEU A 200 -8.20 -7.29 12.30
CA LEU A 200 -9.21 -8.14 12.94
C LEU A 200 -10.62 -7.67 12.57
N LEU A 201 -11.54 -8.60 12.35
CA LEU A 201 -12.97 -8.30 12.27
C LEU A 201 -13.56 -8.43 13.68
N VAL A 202 -14.19 -7.36 14.17
CA VAL A 202 -14.61 -7.26 15.56
C VAL A 202 -16.03 -6.71 15.63
N GLU A 203 -16.91 -7.36 16.40
CA GLU A 203 -18.17 -6.77 16.85
C GLU A 203 -17.93 -6.01 18.17
N ALA A 204 -18.22 -4.72 18.19
CA ALA A 204 -18.01 -3.87 19.37
C ALA A 204 -19.09 -2.77 19.49
N ASP A 205 -19.48 -2.44 20.72
CA ASP A 205 -20.28 -1.26 21.05
C ASP A 205 -19.38 -0.03 21.31
N GLU A 206 -19.97 1.14 21.57
CA GLU A 206 -19.21 2.38 21.76
C GLU A 206 -18.19 2.31 22.89
N ALA A 207 -18.54 1.66 24.01
CA ALA A 207 -17.65 1.54 25.16
C ALA A 207 -16.47 0.63 24.84
N ALA A 208 -16.73 -0.53 24.22
CA ALA A 208 -15.69 -1.44 23.76
C ALA A 208 -14.78 -0.77 22.72
N LEU A 209 -15.31 -0.01 21.75
CA LEU A 209 -14.50 0.75 20.79
C LEU A 209 -13.55 1.73 21.48
N GLY A 210 -14.03 2.44 22.51
CA GLY A 210 -13.21 3.32 23.33
C GLY A 210 -12.05 2.59 24.01
N HIS A 211 -12.30 1.42 24.60
CA HIS A 211 -11.26 0.63 25.26
C HIS A 211 -10.29 -0.04 24.26
N ILE A 212 -10.79 -0.52 23.11
CA ILE A 212 -9.93 -1.08 22.06
C ILE A 212 -8.95 -0.02 21.54
N ALA A 213 -9.42 1.21 21.35
CA ALA A 213 -8.57 2.32 20.91
C ALA A 213 -7.47 2.71 21.94
N GLU A 214 -7.63 2.35 23.21
CA GLU A 214 -6.58 2.54 24.21
C GLU A 214 -5.43 1.53 24.09
N LEU A 215 -5.65 0.39 23.44
CA LEU A 215 -4.59 -0.61 23.23
C LEU A 215 -3.47 0.00 22.37
N ASP A 216 -2.23 -0.13 22.84
CA ASP A 216 -1.07 0.48 22.18
C ASP A 216 -0.88 -0.02 20.76
N GLY A 217 -0.98 -1.34 20.57
CA GLY A 217 -0.79 -1.99 19.28
C GLY A 217 -1.91 -1.74 18.26
N VAL A 218 -3.09 -1.25 18.67
CA VAL A 218 -4.15 -0.86 17.72
C VAL A 218 -3.74 0.43 17.01
N SER A 219 -3.84 0.45 15.68
CA SER A 219 -3.51 1.62 14.85
C SER A 219 -4.77 2.38 14.42
N TYR A 220 -5.80 1.68 13.94
CA TYR A 220 -7.04 2.31 13.50
C TYR A 220 -8.27 1.38 13.55
N ILE A 221 -9.46 1.96 13.72
CA ILE A 221 -10.74 1.24 13.80
C ILE A 221 -11.76 1.92 12.87
N PHE A 222 -12.35 1.17 11.95
CA PHE A 222 -13.23 1.71 10.91
C PHE A 222 -14.35 0.72 10.55
N PRO A 223 -15.43 1.17 9.86
CA PRO A 223 -16.54 0.28 9.50
C PRO A 223 -16.09 -0.96 8.73
N ALA A 224 -16.67 -2.11 9.05
CA ALA A 224 -16.54 -3.30 8.23
C ALA A 224 -17.45 -3.22 6.99
N GLY A 225 -16.87 -3.42 5.81
CA GLY A 225 -17.64 -3.61 4.58
C GLY A 225 -18.40 -4.93 4.53
N LYS A 226 -19.51 -4.94 3.80
CA LYS A 226 -20.34 -6.13 3.62
C LYS A 226 -19.54 -7.23 2.91
N GLY A 227 -19.45 -8.41 3.51
CA GLY A 227 -18.79 -9.57 2.91
C GLY A 227 -17.27 -9.64 3.12
N LEU A 228 -16.70 -8.77 3.96
CA LEU A 228 -15.34 -8.96 4.48
C LEU A 228 -15.22 -10.36 5.12
N GLY A 229 -14.19 -11.10 4.72
CA GLY A 229 -13.92 -12.49 5.13
C GLY A 229 -13.92 -13.51 3.97
N ALA A 230 -14.70 -13.31 2.90
CA ALA A 230 -14.80 -14.32 1.83
C ALA A 230 -13.59 -14.36 0.86
N SER A 231 -13.02 -13.21 0.55
CA SER A 231 -11.76 -12.99 -0.19
C SER A 231 -11.42 -11.52 -0.05
N THR A 232 -10.36 -11.16 0.67
CA THR A 232 -10.07 -9.77 1.00
C THR A 232 -8.69 -9.40 0.53
N HIS A 233 -8.62 -8.96 -0.72
CA HIS A 233 -7.45 -8.24 -1.19
C HIS A 233 -7.47 -6.85 -0.58
N ARG A 234 -6.40 -6.44 0.08
CA ARG A 234 -6.28 -5.12 0.71
C ARG A 234 -5.17 -4.36 0.03
N CYS A 235 -5.45 -3.12 -0.36
CA CYS A 235 -4.40 -2.20 -0.75
C CYS A 235 -3.55 -1.88 0.50
N PRO A 236 -2.21 -1.89 0.41
CA PRO A 236 -1.35 -1.48 1.53
C PRO A 236 -1.52 0.01 1.88
N GLY A 237 -2.19 0.77 1.02
CA GLY A 237 -2.26 2.22 1.05
C GLY A 237 -1.24 2.82 0.10
N PRO A 238 -1.27 4.14 -0.08
CA PRO A 238 -0.32 4.80 -0.96
C PRO A 238 1.09 4.67 -0.39
N LEU A 239 2.02 4.31 -1.25
CA LEU A 239 3.41 4.13 -0.86
C LEU A 239 4.18 5.45 -0.92
N THR A 240 5.12 5.58 0.00
CA THR A 240 6.21 6.54 -0.07
C THR A 240 7.53 5.77 -0.21
N GLU A 241 8.62 6.43 -0.59
CA GLU A 241 9.96 5.82 -0.55
C GLU A 241 10.31 5.26 0.84
N ALA A 242 9.75 5.85 1.91
CA ALA A 242 9.95 5.43 3.28
C ALA A 242 9.03 4.27 3.73
N GLY A 243 8.02 3.90 2.93
CA GLY A 243 7.02 2.89 3.27
C GLY A 243 5.58 3.37 3.07
N PRO A 244 4.58 2.57 3.47
CA PRO A 244 3.17 2.91 3.32
C PRO A 244 2.79 4.12 4.18
N MET A 245 1.86 4.92 3.68
CA MET A 245 1.26 5.99 4.47
C MET A 245 0.22 5.43 5.45
N ALA A 246 0.22 5.93 6.68
CA ALA A 246 -0.67 5.45 7.72
C ALA A 246 -2.15 5.69 7.41
N PHE A 247 -3.03 4.72 7.71
CA PHE A 247 -4.45 4.81 7.35
C PHE A 247 -5.23 5.91 8.11
N TYR A 248 -4.80 6.26 9.33
CA TYR A 248 -5.44 7.30 10.14
C TYR A 248 -5.11 8.74 9.71
N VAL A 249 -4.37 8.93 8.61
CA VAL A 249 -4.09 10.27 8.05
C VAL A 249 -5.19 10.68 7.07
N LEU A 250 -5.54 11.96 7.09
CA LEU A 250 -6.69 12.47 6.33
C LEU A 250 -6.46 12.42 4.81
N ARG A 251 -5.36 13.03 4.36
CA ARG A 251 -4.92 13.15 2.96
C ARG A 251 -3.57 13.87 2.92
N GLY A 252 -2.82 13.69 1.84
CA GLY A 252 -1.70 14.56 1.49
C GLY A 252 -2.13 15.67 0.54
N GLU A 253 -1.25 16.62 0.25
CA GLU A 253 -1.53 17.76 -0.63
C GLU A 253 -1.16 17.50 -2.11
N GLY A 254 -1.46 16.29 -2.61
CA GLY A 254 -1.50 15.95 -4.03
C GLY A 254 -0.32 16.48 -4.87
N TRP A 255 -0.57 16.74 -6.15
CA TRP A 255 0.43 17.25 -7.09
C TRP A 255 0.47 18.79 -7.19
N ASP A 256 -0.60 19.45 -6.76
CA ASP A 256 -0.84 20.89 -6.90
C ASP A 256 -1.17 21.56 -5.56
N GLY A 257 -1.02 20.83 -4.45
CA GLY A 257 -1.41 21.29 -3.12
C GLY A 257 -2.78 20.73 -2.71
N GLN A 258 -3.66 21.60 -2.20
CA GLN A 258 -4.98 21.19 -1.69
C GLN A 258 -5.97 20.65 -2.75
N GLY A 259 -5.54 20.41 -3.99
CA GLY A 259 -6.40 19.90 -5.08
C GLY A 259 -7.33 20.96 -5.67
N ALA A 260 -6.99 22.24 -5.51
CA ALA A 260 -7.84 23.37 -5.92
C ALA A 260 -7.51 23.91 -7.32
N ASN A 261 -6.42 23.46 -7.94
CA ASN A 261 -5.95 23.98 -9.21
C ASN A 261 -6.04 22.92 -10.32
N PRO A 262 -6.23 23.33 -11.58
CA PRO A 262 -6.08 22.42 -12.69
C PRO A 262 -4.66 21.86 -12.76
N ILE A 263 -4.56 20.56 -13.07
CA ILE A 263 -3.28 19.91 -13.27
C ILE A 263 -3.20 19.20 -14.62
N SER A 264 -2.04 19.30 -15.25
CA SER A 264 -1.68 18.49 -16.42
C SER A 264 -0.69 17.41 -16.00
N LEU A 265 -1.12 16.16 -16.13
CA LEU A 265 -0.32 14.97 -15.88
C LEU A 265 -0.07 14.25 -17.20
N THR A 266 1.12 13.69 -17.33
CA THR A 266 1.43 12.74 -18.39
C THR A 266 1.30 11.31 -17.86
N TYR A 267 1.09 10.36 -18.76
CA TYR A 267 1.12 8.94 -18.39
C TYR A 267 1.80 8.10 -19.46
N ARG A 268 2.36 6.98 -19.03
CA ARG A 268 2.87 5.94 -19.93
C ARG A 268 2.67 4.55 -19.34
N PHE A 269 2.59 3.57 -20.22
CA PHE A 269 2.70 2.17 -19.86
C PHE A 269 4.12 1.71 -20.13
N ASP A 270 4.71 0.97 -19.21
CA ASP A 270 5.96 0.30 -19.49
C ASP A 270 5.78 -0.64 -20.70
N ALA A 271 6.63 -0.44 -21.71
CA ALA A 271 6.61 -1.20 -22.95
C ALA A 271 7.38 -2.52 -22.84
N SER A 272 8.17 -2.68 -21.77
CA SER A 272 9.02 -3.86 -21.56
C SER A 272 8.24 -5.09 -21.08
N VAL A 273 7.07 -4.90 -20.46
CA VAL A 273 6.25 -5.97 -19.92
C VAL A 273 4.99 -6.17 -20.77
N ALA A 274 4.77 -7.41 -21.21
CA ALA A 274 3.64 -7.80 -22.05
C ALA A 274 2.27 -7.77 -21.34
N GLY A 275 2.23 -7.31 -20.08
CA GLY A 275 1.07 -7.39 -19.20
C GLY A 275 0.79 -8.81 -18.72
N VAL A 276 -0.45 -9.06 -18.32
CA VAL A 276 -0.91 -10.37 -17.81
C VAL A 276 -1.57 -11.22 -18.90
N SER A 277 -1.50 -12.54 -18.76
CA SER A 277 -2.19 -13.47 -19.68
C SER A 277 -3.70 -13.48 -19.46
N GLY A 278 -4.48 -13.78 -20.51
CA GLY A 278 -5.95 -13.91 -20.41
C GLY A 278 -6.74 -12.63 -20.70
N VAL A 279 -6.10 -11.45 -20.62
CA VAL A 279 -6.65 -10.17 -21.06
C VAL A 279 -5.71 -9.58 -22.12
N SER A 280 -6.22 -9.05 -23.24
CA SER A 280 -5.35 -8.44 -24.25
C SER A 280 -4.67 -7.16 -23.70
N GLN A 281 -3.43 -6.88 -24.09
CA GLN A 281 -2.72 -5.67 -23.67
C GLN A 281 -3.54 -4.39 -23.94
N THR A 282 -4.23 -4.33 -25.07
CA THR A 282 -5.13 -3.21 -25.40
C THR A 282 -6.24 -3.06 -24.36
N ASN A 283 -6.89 -4.16 -23.96
CA ASN A 283 -7.95 -4.10 -22.95
C ASN A 283 -7.40 -3.73 -21.56
N GLN A 284 -6.22 -4.25 -21.20
CA GLN A 284 -5.54 -3.87 -19.95
C GLN A 284 -5.27 -2.35 -19.92
N ARG A 285 -4.63 -1.82 -20.96
CA ARG A 285 -4.32 -0.38 -21.07
C ARG A 285 -5.57 0.48 -21.08
N ASN A 286 -6.61 0.07 -21.80
CA ASN A 286 -7.88 0.78 -21.85
C ASN A 286 -8.59 0.80 -20.49
N ALA A 287 -8.59 -0.31 -19.76
CA ALA A 287 -9.19 -0.39 -18.43
C ALA A 287 -8.44 0.50 -17.42
N ILE A 288 -7.10 0.44 -17.42
CA ILE A 288 -6.27 1.30 -16.56
C ILE A 288 -6.51 2.77 -16.90
N LEU A 289 -6.43 3.14 -18.18
CA LEU A 289 -6.67 4.51 -18.64
C LEU A 289 -8.08 5.00 -18.29
N SER A 290 -9.08 4.13 -18.37
CA SER A 290 -10.45 4.45 -17.95
C SER A 290 -10.52 4.74 -16.44
N GLY A 291 -9.79 3.98 -15.62
CA GLY A 291 -9.65 4.25 -14.19
C GLY A 291 -9.07 5.64 -13.93
N LEU A 292 -7.91 5.94 -14.53
CA LEU A 292 -7.26 7.26 -14.42
C LEU A 292 -8.18 8.41 -14.85
N THR A 293 -8.82 8.29 -16.01
CA THR A 293 -9.61 9.37 -16.61
C THR A 293 -11.00 9.54 -15.99
N THR A 294 -11.51 8.56 -15.23
CA THR A 294 -12.78 8.71 -14.50
C THR A 294 -12.71 9.87 -13.49
N TRP A 295 -11.56 10.09 -12.86
CA TRP A 295 -11.33 11.22 -11.96
C TRP A 295 -11.46 12.59 -12.65
N SER A 296 -11.11 12.68 -13.94
CA SER A 296 -11.25 13.92 -14.74
C SER A 296 -12.71 14.37 -14.92
N ASN A 297 -13.70 13.53 -14.59
CA ASN A 297 -15.11 13.94 -14.60
C ASN A 297 -15.47 14.86 -13.43
N TYR A 298 -14.68 14.85 -12.35
CA TYR A 298 -14.97 15.55 -11.09
C TYR A 298 -13.86 16.49 -10.65
N ALA A 299 -12.63 16.30 -11.15
CA ALA A 299 -11.48 17.16 -10.91
C ALA A 299 -10.87 17.67 -12.22
N ALA A 300 -10.24 18.85 -12.17
CA ALA A 300 -9.65 19.52 -13.34
C ALA A 300 -8.29 18.90 -13.75
N ILE A 301 -8.29 17.62 -14.12
CA ILE A 301 -7.10 16.84 -14.48
C ILE A 301 -7.06 16.60 -15.99
N THR A 302 -5.96 17.01 -16.62
CA THR A 302 -5.68 16.73 -18.04
C THR A 302 -4.63 15.63 -18.15
N TRP A 303 -4.93 14.57 -18.92
CA TRP A 303 -4.03 13.45 -19.16
C TRP A 303 -3.45 13.48 -20.57
N THR A 304 -2.12 13.39 -20.69
CA THR A 304 -1.43 13.30 -21.99
C THR A 304 -0.54 12.06 -22.04
N SER A 305 -0.68 11.21 -23.07
CA SER A 305 0.22 10.06 -23.21
C SER A 305 1.61 10.50 -23.64
N THR A 306 2.63 9.77 -23.17
CA THR A 306 4.04 10.01 -23.55
C THR A 306 4.77 8.70 -23.79
N ALA A 307 5.82 8.75 -24.61
CA ALA A 307 6.76 7.64 -24.81
C ALA A 307 8.08 7.84 -24.03
N SER A 308 8.31 9.03 -23.47
CA SER A 308 9.51 9.36 -22.69
C SER A 308 9.39 8.82 -21.27
N THR A 309 10.49 8.36 -20.68
CA THR A 309 10.59 7.97 -19.27
C THR A 309 11.10 9.13 -18.42
N GLY A 310 10.86 9.08 -17.11
CA GLY A 310 11.51 9.95 -16.15
C GLY A 310 11.07 11.41 -16.24
N LEU A 311 9.86 11.67 -16.73
CA LEU A 311 9.31 13.01 -16.84
C LEU A 311 8.76 13.48 -15.49
N SER A 312 8.82 14.79 -15.26
CA SER A 312 8.04 15.41 -14.19
C SER A 312 6.55 15.36 -14.49
N ARG A 313 5.72 15.27 -13.43
CA ARG A 313 4.26 15.16 -13.48
C ARG A 313 3.83 14.05 -14.44
N SER A 314 4.46 12.90 -14.28
CA SER A 314 4.25 11.74 -15.13
C SER A 314 3.98 10.52 -14.27
N LEU A 315 2.92 9.79 -14.59
CA LEU A 315 2.63 8.50 -13.98
C LEU A 315 3.12 7.41 -14.91
N GLU A 316 4.03 6.59 -14.41
CA GLU A 316 4.52 5.41 -15.09
C GLU A 316 3.83 4.17 -14.53
N ILE A 317 3.24 3.38 -15.43
CA ILE A 317 2.38 2.25 -15.09
C ILE A 317 3.10 0.95 -15.45
N TYR A 318 3.22 0.08 -14.47
CA TYR A 318 4.01 -1.14 -14.52
C TYR A 318 3.16 -2.38 -14.19
N TRP A 319 3.50 -3.47 -14.85
CA TRP A 319 3.12 -4.81 -14.43
C TRP A 319 4.34 -5.43 -13.75
N GLY A 320 4.22 -5.76 -12.46
CA GLY A 320 5.31 -6.22 -11.63
C GLY A 320 5.78 -5.18 -10.61
N ALA A 321 6.56 -5.66 -9.64
CA ALA A 321 6.97 -4.88 -8.48
C ALA A 321 8.06 -3.84 -8.82
N ALA A 322 8.01 -2.70 -8.13
CA ALA A 322 9.13 -1.78 -8.01
C ALA A 322 10.25 -2.39 -7.15
N SER A 323 11.49 -1.96 -7.39
CA SER A 323 12.63 -2.36 -6.56
C SER A 323 12.41 -1.97 -5.10
N GLY A 324 12.61 -2.91 -4.18
CA GLY A 324 12.38 -2.71 -2.75
C GLY A 324 10.93 -2.84 -2.27
N PHE A 325 9.96 -3.00 -3.19
CA PHE A 325 8.53 -3.13 -2.89
C PHE A 325 7.92 -4.38 -3.54
N PRO A 326 8.34 -5.59 -3.13
CA PRO A 326 7.85 -6.83 -3.73
C PRO A 326 6.35 -7.04 -3.46
N PHE A 327 5.65 -7.66 -4.41
CA PHE A 327 4.33 -8.23 -4.16
C PHE A 327 4.43 -9.51 -3.34
N ASP A 328 3.31 -9.92 -2.75
CA ASP A 328 3.14 -11.11 -1.90
C ASP A 328 2.66 -12.35 -2.67
N GLY A 329 2.47 -12.24 -3.98
CA GLY A 329 1.94 -13.28 -4.84
C GLY A 329 0.41 -13.30 -4.80
N SER A 330 -0.20 -14.39 -5.29
CA SER A 330 -1.65 -14.45 -5.49
C SER A 330 -2.46 -14.27 -4.20
N SER A 331 -3.62 -13.62 -4.31
CA SER A 331 -4.63 -13.44 -3.25
C SER A 331 -4.25 -12.45 -2.14
N GLY A 332 -3.36 -11.52 -2.45
CA GLY A 332 -2.80 -10.54 -1.52
C GLY A 332 -2.97 -9.10 -2.02
N THR A 333 -1.85 -8.39 -2.12
CA THR A 333 -1.79 -7.02 -2.64
C THR A 333 -1.92 -7.03 -4.16
N LEU A 334 -3.04 -6.54 -4.67
CA LEU A 334 -3.32 -6.51 -6.12
C LEU A 334 -2.45 -5.52 -6.87
N ALA A 335 -2.28 -4.35 -6.29
CA ALA A 335 -1.57 -3.24 -6.86
C ALA A 335 -1.14 -2.29 -5.74
N TYR A 336 -0.28 -1.36 -6.08
CA TYR A 336 -0.01 -0.20 -5.26
C TYR A 336 0.40 0.99 -6.12
N CYS A 337 0.23 2.18 -5.57
CA CYS A 337 0.65 3.43 -6.17
C CYS A 337 1.57 4.20 -5.22
N PHE A 338 2.62 4.80 -5.78
CA PHE A 338 3.39 5.80 -5.07
C PHE A 338 2.58 7.08 -4.98
N PHE A 339 2.43 7.63 -3.78
CA PHE A 339 1.77 8.92 -3.56
C PHE A 339 2.39 10.04 -4.42
N PRO A 340 1.65 11.10 -4.77
CA PRO A 340 2.18 12.26 -5.48
C PRO A 340 3.43 12.87 -4.84
N SER A 341 4.08 13.70 -5.65
CA SER A 341 5.18 14.55 -5.21
C SER A 341 4.62 15.82 -4.57
N PRO A 342 5.03 16.16 -3.34
CA PRO A 342 5.72 15.34 -2.33
C PRO A 342 4.75 14.40 -1.55
N PRO A 343 5.23 13.32 -0.88
CA PRO A 343 6.62 13.08 -0.51
C PRO A 343 7.43 12.36 -1.58
N ASN A 344 6.85 11.61 -2.51
CA ASN A 344 7.69 10.87 -3.44
C ASN A 344 8.42 11.80 -4.40
N PRO A 345 9.71 11.58 -4.67
CA PRO A 345 10.40 12.33 -5.69
C PRO A 345 9.86 11.97 -7.07
N GLU A 346 9.93 12.91 -8.00
CA GLU A 346 9.73 12.61 -9.42
C GLU A 346 11.03 12.00 -9.97
N PRO A 347 10.96 10.91 -10.75
CA PRO A 347 9.76 10.40 -11.44
C PRO A 347 9.04 9.23 -10.74
N LEU A 348 9.29 8.95 -9.46
CA LEU A 348 8.61 7.87 -8.72
C LEU A 348 7.16 8.21 -8.39
N ALA A 349 6.89 9.48 -8.06
CA ALA A 349 5.59 9.96 -7.67
C ALA A 349 4.47 9.56 -8.66
N GLY A 350 3.37 9.02 -8.13
CA GLY A 350 2.20 8.58 -8.90
C GLY A 350 2.37 7.29 -9.69
N ASN A 351 3.57 6.70 -9.71
CA ASN A 351 3.76 5.44 -10.43
C ASN A 351 2.90 4.33 -9.82
N MET A 352 2.38 3.46 -10.69
CA MET A 352 1.48 2.38 -10.31
C MET A 352 2.07 1.06 -10.72
N HIS A 353 1.95 0.07 -9.84
CA HIS A 353 2.42 -1.28 -10.06
C HIS A 353 1.25 -2.22 -9.83
N PHE A 354 1.07 -3.17 -10.75
CA PHE A 354 0.04 -4.19 -10.68
C PHE A 354 0.68 -5.57 -10.56
N ASP A 355 0.20 -6.42 -9.65
CA ASP A 355 0.77 -7.74 -9.42
C ASP A 355 0.44 -8.68 -10.59
N THR A 356 1.48 -9.18 -11.25
CA THR A 356 1.36 -10.14 -12.34
C THR A 356 0.93 -11.54 -11.91
N ALA A 357 0.98 -11.86 -10.60
CA ALA A 357 0.56 -13.16 -10.08
C ALA A 357 -0.96 -13.31 -9.95
N GLU A 358 -1.71 -12.20 -10.04
CA GLU A 358 -3.15 -12.19 -9.87
C GLU A 358 -3.91 -12.58 -11.15
N ASN A 359 -5.09 -13.18 -10.99
CA ASN A 359 -5.94 -13.57 -12.10
C ASN A 359 -6.86 -12.40 -12.51
N TRP A 360 -6.28 -11.47 -13.28
CA TRP A 360 -6.97 -10.26 -13.74
C TRP A 360 -8.05 -10.54 -14.77
N THR A 361 -9.15 -9.81 -14.66
CA THR A 361 -10.29 -9.85 -15.56
C THR A 361 -10.73 -8.45 -15.98
N ILE A 362 -11.66 -8.40 -16.93
CA ILE A 362 -12.44 -7.19 -17.24
C ILE A 362 -13.87 -7.46 -16.79
N GLY A 363 -14.42 -6.58 -15.96
CA GLY A 363 -15.74 -6.73 -15.36
C GLY A 363 -15.74 -7.66 -14.14
N ASN A 364 -16.93 -8.04 -13.70
CA ASN A 364 -17.16 -8.68 -12.40
C ASN A 364 -16.88 -10.20 -12.33
N SER A 365 -16.17 -10.77 -13.30
CA SER A 365 -15.86 -12.21 -13.32
C SER A 365 -14.65 -12.59 -12.47
N GLY A 366 -13.93 -11.62 -11.92
CA GLY A 366 -12.72 -11.79 -11.11
C GLY A 366 -12.20 -10.46 -10.56
N ILE A 367 -10.87 -10.34 -10.49
CA ILE A 367 -10.19 -9.11 -10.09
C ILE A 367 -10.18 -8.16 -11.29
N ASP A 368 -11.01 -7.13 -11.24
CA ASP A 368 -11.22 -6.20 -12.34
C ASP A 368 -10.12 -5.13 -12.40
N ILE A 369 -9.46 -5.04 -13.56
CA ILE A 369 -8.38 -4.08 -13.78
C ILE A 369 -8.87 -2.63 -13.61
N TYR A 370 -10.07 -2.31 -14.09
CA TYR A 370 -10.62 -0.95 -13.97
C TYR A 370 -10.82 -0.57 -12.51
N SER A 371 -11.45 -1.45 -11.72
CA SER A 371 -11.72 -1.21 -10.31
C SER A 371 -10.45 -0.93 -9.52
N VAL A 372 -9.40 -1.75 -9.71
CA VAL A 372 -8.11 -1.53 -9.03
C VAL A 372 -7.41 -0.28 -9.55
N ALA A 373 -7.36 -0.05 -10.86
CA ALA A 373 -6.73 1.14 -11.42
C ALA A 373 -7.44 2.45 -10.99
N LEU A 374 -8.77 2.42 -10.83
CA LEU A 374 -9.53 3.57 -10.32
C LEU A 374 -9.13 3.90 -8.88
N HIS A 375 -8.97 2.88 -8.03
CA HIS A 375 -8.50 3.01 -6.65
C HIS A 375 -7.07 3.54 -6.59
N GLU A 376 -6.13 2.89 -7.28
CA GLU A 376 -4.73 3.32 -7.31
C GLU A 376 -4.57 4.72 -7.90
N ALA A 377 -5.42 5.11 -8.87
CA ALA A 377 -5.46 6.48 -9.37
C ALA A 377 -5.85 7.51 -8.32
N GLY A 378 -6.73 7.17 -7.36
CA GLY A 378 -7.00 8.05 -6.23
C GLY A 378 -5.74 8.29 -5.39
N HIS A 379 -4.98 7.24 -5.08
CA HIS A 379 -3.68 7.35 -4.42
C HIS A 379 -2.69 8.20 -5.23
N GLY A 380 -2.56 7.92 -6.52
CA GLY A 380 -1.71 8.67 -7.46
C GLY A 380 -2.17 10.11 -7.69
N LEU A 381 -3.33 10.52 -7.18
CA LEU A 381 -3.83 11.89 -7.18
C LEU A 381 -3.79 12.55 -5.80
N GLY A 382 -3.43 11.80 -4.75
CA GLY A 382 -3.20 12.34 -3.40
C GLY A 382 -4.26 11.95 -2.37
N LEU A 383 -5.14 11.01 -2.69
CA LEU A 383 -6.13 10.50 -1.74
C LEU A 383 -5.53 9.41 -0.85
N SER A 384 -5.85 9.45 0.43
CA SER A 384 -5.69 8.31 1.34
C SER A 384 -6.89 7.37 1.21
N HIS A 385 -6.81 6.21 1.86
CA HIS A 385 -7.99 5.34 1.97
C HIS A 385 -9.15 6.02 2.70
N SER A 386 -10.37 5.72 2.23
CA SER A 386 -11.62 6.09 2.88
C SER A 386 -12.01 5.09 3.98
N ASP A 387 -12.79 5.58 4.95
CA ASP A 387 -13.45 4.74 5.95
C ASP A 387 -14.81 4.22 5.46
N ASP A 388 -15.39 4.80 4.41
CA ASP A 388 -16.69 4.40 3.88
C ASP A 388 -16.54 3.06 3.12
N PRO A 389 -17.20 1.98 3.58
CA PRO A 389 -17.11 0.67 2.94
C PRO A 389 -17.70 0.60 1.53
N ASN A 390 -18.34 1.65 1.03
CA ASN A 390 -18.85 1.70 -0.33
C ASN A 390 -17.96 2.52 -1.27
N ALA A 391 -17.04 3.33 -0.74
CA ALA A 391 -16.14 4.18 -1.50
C ALA A 391 -15.19 3.33 -2.35
N VAL A 392 -14.77 3.88 -3.49
CA VAL A 392 -13.70 3.27 -4.28
C VAL A 392 -12.41 3.26 -3.47
N MET A 393 -12.14 4.32 -2.70
CA MET A 393 -10.94 4.43 -1.85
C MET A 393 -11.01 3.58 -0.57
N TYR A 394 -12.01 2.73 -0.37
CA TYR A 394 -12.00 1.77 0.74
C TYR A 394 -10.84 0.76 0.56
N PRO A 395 -10.07 0.42 1.61
CA PRO A 395 -8.83 -0.35 1.46
C PRO A 395 -9.00 -1.78 0.96
N TYR A 396 -10.21 -2.34 1.04
CA TYR A 396 -10.49 -3.70 0.60
C TYR A 396 -11.13 -3.69 -0.78
N TYR A 397 -10.59 -4.52 -1.68
CA TYR A 397 -11.07 -4.63 -3.04
C TYR A 397 -12.57 -4.91 -3.09
N GLN A 398 -13.25 -4.08 -3.87
CA GLN A 398 -14.62 -4.28 -4.28
C GLN A 398 -14.72 -3.98 -5.77
N TYR A 399 -15.52 -4.79 -6.47
CA TYR A 399 -15.86 -4.47 -7.84
C TYR A 399 -16.64 -3.15 -7.89
N THR A 400 -16.21 -2.23 -8.74
CA THR A 400 -16.85 -0.93 -8.94
C THR A 400 -16.99 -0.60 -10.42
N THR A 401 -17.93 0.29 -10.73
CA THR A 401 -18.16 0.83 -12.08
C THR A 401 -17.96 2.34 -12.15
N GLY A 402 -17.50 2.97 -11.07
CA GLY A 402 -17.26 4.40 -10.99
C GLY A 402 -17.12 4.91 -9.55
N LEU A 403 -16.81 6.20 -9.43
CA LEU A 403 -16.64 6.88 -8.15
C LEU A 403 -17.96 6.99 -7.37
N ARG A 404 -17.86 7.00 -6.04
CA ARG A 404 -18.98 7.27 -5.13
C ARG A 404 -18.94 8.69 -4.61
N SER A 405 -19.98 9.07 -3.86
CA SER A 405 -20.10 10.40 -3.27
C SER A 405 -18.95 10.74 -2.33
N ASP A 406 -18.45 9.77 -1.58
CA ASP A 406 -17.31 9.95 -0.68
C ASP A 406 -16.01 10.19 -1.45
N ASP A 407 -15.78 9.46 -2.55
CA ASP A 407 -14.59 9.66 -3.39
C ASP A 407 -14.59 11.03 -4.11
N ILE A 408 -15.77 11.57 -4.41
CA ILE A 408 -15.93 12.85 -5.13
C ILE A 408 -15.78 14.06 -4.21
N ALA A 409 -16.14 13.91 -2.93
CA ALA A 409 -16.15 14.99 -1.94
C ALA A 409 -14.74 15.37 -1.49
#